data_AF-A0A242MDN2-F1
#
_entry.id   AF-A0A242MDN2-F1
#
_cell.length_a   1.000
_cell.length_b   1.000
_cell.length_c   1.000
_cell.angle_alpha   90.00
_cell.angle_beta   90.00
_cell.angle_gamma   90.00
#
_symmetry.space_group_name_H-M   'P 1'
#
loop_
_entity.id
_entity.type
_entity.pdbx_description
1 polymer ?
#
loop_
_entity_poly.entity_id
_entity_poly.type
_entity_poly.pdbx_seq_one_letter_code
_entity_poly.pdbx_strand_id
1 'polypeptide(L)' 'MSISVGAIRKAQGKASPADFPVGTVEWHAVVEDFANDVLKAMLSEPDLPLIEIRRDNARK' A
#
# COMPACT_ATOMS: atom_id res chain seq x y z
N MET A 1 -3.56 2.36 -7.74
CA MET A 1 -3.50 1.59 -6.48
C MET A 1 -2.46 0.49 -6.52
N SER A 2 -2.50 -0.45 -7.47
CA SER A 2 -1.53 -1.56 -7.57
C SER A 2 -0.06 -1.13 -7.67
N ILE A 3 0.24 -0.04 -8.40
CA ILE A 3 1.62 0.51 -8.52
C ILE A 3 2.17 0.94 -7.15
N SER A 4 1.38 1.68 -6.36
CA SER A 4 1.77 2.14 -5.03
C SER A 4 1.98 0.97 -4.06
N VAL A 5 1.09 -0.03 -4.10
CA VAL A 5 1.23 -1.25 -3.29
C VAL A 5 2.51 -2.01 -3.66
N GLY A 6 2.81 -2.15 -4.95
CA GLY A 6 4.06 -2.77 -5.41
C GLY A 6 5.31 -2.03 -4.93
N ALA A 7 5.29 -0.69 -4.97
CA ALA A 7 6.39 0.12 -4.46
C ALA A 7 6.61 -0.06 -2.94
N ILE A 8 5.53 -0.10 -2.15
CA ILE A 8 5.59 -0.33 -0.69
C ILE A 8 6.11 -1.74 -0.39
N ARG A 9 5.59 -2.77 -1.07
CA ARG A 9 6.07 -4.15 -0.91
C ARG A 9 7.55 -4.28 -1.20
N LYS A 10 8.03 -3.65 -2.27
CA LYS A 10 9.46 -3.59 -2.60
C LYS A 10 10.28 -2.94 -1.47
N ALA A 11 9.81 -1.83 -0.89
CA ALA A 11 10.46 -1.19 0.24
C ALA A 11 10.48 -2.06 1.51
N GLN A 12 9.51 -2.97 1.66
CA GLN A 12 9.45 -3.97 2.73
C GLN A 12 10.25 -5.24 2.43
N GLY A 13 10.91 -5.35 1.28
CA GLY A 13 11.61 -6.56 0.85
C GLY A 13 10.68 -7.71 0.45
N LYS A 14 9.38 -7.43 0.22
CA LYS A 14 8.40 -8.40 -0.25
C LYS A 14 8.37 -8.43 -1.78
N ALA A 15 8.26 -9.64 -2.33
CA ALA A 15 8.08 -9.83 -3.76
C ALA A 15 6.67 -9.38 -4.21
N SER A 16 6.57 -8.96 -5.46
CA SER A 16 5.34 -8.58 -6.14
C SER A 16 5.15 -9.45 -7.39
N PRO A 17 3.91 -9.61 -7.90
CA PRO A 17 3.67 -10.39 -9.11
C PRO A 17 4.48 -9.91 -10.34
N ALA A 18 4.86 -8.62 -10.39
CA ALA A 18 5.68 -8.06 -11.45
C ALA A 18 7.14 -8.56 -11.46
N ASP A 19 7.60 -9.19 -10.37
CA ASP A 19 8.96 -9.73 -10.26
C ASP A 19 9.09 -11.12 -10.90
N PHE A 20 7.99 -11.74 -11.32
CA PHE A 20 7.94 -13.09 -11.87
C PHE A 20 7.27 -13.11 -13.24
N PRO A 21 7.66 -14.01 -14.15
CA PRO A 21 6.91 -14.25 -15.37
C PRO A 21 5.48 -14.70 -15.05
N VAL A 22 4.50 -14.08 -15.70
CA VAL A 22 3.07 -14.37 -15.49
C VAL A 22 2.77 -15.84 -15.77
N GLY A 23 2.00 -16.48 -14.88
CA GLY A 23 1.57 -17.88 -15.00
C GLY A 23 2.56 -18.92 -14.47
N THR A 24 3.71 -18.50 -13.94
CA THR A 24 4.61 -19.39 -13.19
C THR A 24 4.04 -19.73 -11.81
N VAL A 25 4.54 -20.80 -11.20
CA VAL A 25 4.13 -21.21 -9.84
C VAL A 25 4.47 -20.11 -8.83
N GLU A 26 5.63 -19.49 -8.98
CA GLU A 26 6.09 -18.38 -8.15
C GLU A 26 5.18 -17.15 -8.32
N TRP A 27 4.76 -16.84 -9.54
CA TRP A 27 3.78 -15.79 -9.80
C TRP A 27 2.46 -16.07 -9.09
N HIS A 28 1.91 -17.27 -9.23
CA HIS A 28 0.67 -17.65 -8.54
C HIS A 28 0.80 -17.57 -7.02
N ALA A 29 1.96 -17.98 -6.47
CA ALA A 29 2.22 -17.95 -5.03
C ALA A 29 2.19 -16.52 -4.44
N VAL A 30 2.62 -15.51 -5.21
CA VAL A 30 2.65 -14.11 -4.73
C VAL A 30 1.40 -13.29 -5.06
N VAL A 31 0.57 -13.76 -5.99
CA VAL A 31 -0.64 -13.03 -6.45
C VAL A 31 -1.68 -12.88 -5.34
N GLU A 32 -1.92 -13.94 -4.55
CA GLU A 32 -2.93 -13.91 -3.50
C GLU A 32 -2.58 -12.89 -2.40
N ASP A 33 -1.34 -12.92 -1.92
CA ASP A 33 -0.85 -11.98 -0.90
C ASP A 33 -0.83 -10.53 -1.43
N PHE A 34 -0.45 -10.33 -2.69
CA PHE A 34 -0.52 -9.01 -3.33
C PHE A 34 -1.95 -8.50 -3.48
N ALA A 35 -2.90 -9.36 -3.85
CA ALA A 35 -4.31 -8.98 -3.98
C ALA A 35 -4.90 -8.55 -2.63
N ASN A 36 -4.53 -9.24 -1.54
CA ASN A 36 -4.92 -8.86 -0.19
C ASN A 36 -4.39 -7.49 0.21
N ASP A 37 -3.13 -7.17 -0.11
CA ASP A 37 -2.59 -5.83 0.14
C ASP A 37 -3.33 -4.74 -0.65
N VAL A 38 -3.69 -5.02 -1.90
CA VAL A 38 -4.49 -4.10 -2.72
C VAL A 38 -5.89 -3.89 -2.13
N LEU A 39 -6.58 -4.97 -1.75
CA LEU A 39 -7.89 -4.89 -1.11
C LEU A 39 -7.81 -4.11 0.21
N LYS A 40 -6.80 -4.38 1.04
CA LYS A 40 -6.57 -3.66 2.29
C LYS A 40 -6.35 -2.18 2.04
N ALA A 41 -5.54 -1.81 1.04
CA ALA A 41 -5.30 -0.40 0.70
C ALA A 41 -6.54 0.30 0.11
N MET A 42 -7.46 -0.45 -0.51
CA MET A 42 -8.73 0.09 -1.03
C MET A 42 -9.81 0.23 0.04
N LEU A 43 -9.79 -0.63 1.05
CA LEU A 43 -10.78 -0.68 2.12
C LEU A 43 -10.34 0.02 3.40
N SER A 44 -9.05 0.33 3.54
CA SER A 44 -8.56 1.13 4.66
C SER A 44 -9.03 2.57 4.53
N GLU A 45 -9.87 3.01 5.46
CA GLU A 45 -10.05 4.44 5.75
C GLU A 45 -8.66 5.06 6.00
N PRO A 46 -8.37 6.24 5.46
CA PRO A 46 -7.10 6.90 5.75
C PRO A 46 -7.05 7.22 7.25
N ASP A 47 -6.21 6.47 7.98
CA ASP A 47 -5.70 6.86 9.31
C ASP A 47 -4.72 8.03 9.11
N LEU A 48 -5.21 9.11 8.52
CA LEU A 48 -4.52 10.38 8.54
C LEU A 48 -4.71 10.89 9.97
N PRO A 49 -3.63 11.08 10.76
CA PRO A 49 -3.76 11.92 11.93
C PRO A 49 -4.30 13.24 11.39
N LEU A 50 -5.51 13.62 11.81
CA LEU A 50 -6.01 14.96 11.62
C LEU A 50 -4.87 15.83 12.17
N ILE A 51 -4.12 16.46 11.27
CA ILE A 51 -3.24 17.55 11.63
C ILE A 51 -4.23 18.57 12.17
N GLU A 52 -4.44 18.56 13.48
CA GLU A 52 -5.09 19.65 14.19
C GLU A 52 -4.16 20.83 13.96
N ILE A 53 -4.40 21.54 12.86
CA ILE A 53 -3.85 22.86 12.62
C ILE A 53 -4.43 23.70 13.75
N ARG A 54 -3.72 23.72 14.89
CA ARG A 54 -4.00 24.65 15.97
C ARG A 54 -4.05 26.02 15.31
N ARG A 55 -5.23 26.62 15.28
CA ARG A 55 -5.40 28.06 15.06
C ARG A 55 -4.90 28.81 16.30
N ASP A 56 -3.64 28.61 16.65
CA ASP A 56 -2.93 29.44 17.62
C ASP A 56 -2.34 30.61 16.85
N ASN A 57 -3.19 31.58 16.48
CA ASN A 57 -2.85 32.99 16.29
C ASN A 57 -4.04 33.76 15.68
N ALA A 58 -4.99 34.12 16.51
CA ALA A 58 -5.50 35.49 16.47
C ALA A 58 -4.94 36.19 17.71
N ARG A 59 -3.90 36.98 17.46
CA ARG A 59 -3.20 37.83 18.42
C ARG A 59 -4.18 38.76 19.15
N LYS A 60 -3.79 39.06 20.40
CA LYS A 60 -4.17 40.20 21.26
C LYS A 60 -4.90 41.35 20.58
#